data_AF-A0A845CXL5-F1
#
_entry.id   AF-A0A845CXL5-F1
#
_cell.length_a   1.000
_cell.length_b   1.000
_cell.length_c   1.000
_cell.angle_alpha   90.00
_cell.angle_beta   90.00
_cell.angle_gamma   90.00
#
_symmetry.space_group_name_H-M   'P 1'
#
loop_
_entity.id
_entity.type
_entity.pdbx_description
1 polymer ?
#
loop_
_entity_poly.entity_id
_entity_poly.type
_entity_poly.pdbx_seq_one_letter_code
_entity_poly.pdbx_strand_id
1 'polypeptide(L)'
;MKAHLVEATPSAFGWGHWVLSAPAICFLGWLWLDVFGILSPFQSRPVDLLLGILTYVVFILLPFGYGAHRLVTSFPGIFQQAGWTVQPMEPVKPEEQHIVRYIGTTRERAETDGRRILLRVAQGWVYLEIGAILVSAVAMVPLFFSAVEFGFGR
;
A
#
# COMPACT_ATOMS: atom_id res chain seq x y z
N MET A 1 -12.13 -22.02 -12.39
CA MET A 1 -11.00 -22.79 -12.96
C MET A 1 -9.82 -22.77 -12.01
N LYS A 2 -9.09 -23.88 -11.87
CA LYS A 2 -7.95 -23.95 -10.95
C LYS A 2 -6.73 -23.25 -11.54
N ALA A 3 -6.00 -22.51 -10.70
CA ALA A 3 -4.79 -21.81 -11.11
C ALA A 3 -3.72 -21.89 -10.02
N HIS A 4 -2.46 -21.80 -10.44
CA HIS A 4 -1.34 -21.48 -9.57
C HIS A 4 -1.23 -19.96 -9.46
N LEU A 5 -1.10 -19.46 -8.24
CA LEU A 5 -0.81 -18.06 -7.98
C LEU A 5 0.68 -17.94 -7.71
N VAL A 6 1.38 -17.29 -8.64
CA VAL A 6 2.80 -16.96 -8.49
C VAL A 6 2.87 -15.48 -8.16
N GLU A 7 3.67 -15.08 -7.17
CA GLU A 7 3.78 -13.67 -6.80
C GLU A 7 4.17 -12.83 -8.02
N ALA A 8 3.31 -11.87 -8.38
CA ALA A 8 3.59 -10.90 -9.43
C ALA A 8 4.59 -9.90 -8.84
N THR A 9 5.87 -10.22 -8.90
CA THR A 9 6.87 -9.21 -8.60
C THR A 9 6.64 -8.04 -9.55
N PRO A 10 6.45 -6.80 -9.06
CA PRO A 10 6.41 -5.65 -9.95
C PRO A 10 7.70 -5.65 -10.77
N SER A 11 7.55 -5.42 -12.08
CA SER A 11 8.68 -5.41 -13.01
C SER A 11 9.75 -4.44 -12.50
N ALA A 12 11.01 -4.69 -12.87
CA ALA A 12 12.22 -4.05 -12.35
C ALA A 12 12.20 -2.49 -12.30
N PHE A 13 11.20 -1.82 -12.87
CA PHE A 13 10.94 -0.38 -12.84
C PHE A 13 9.87 0.06 -11.80
N GLY A 14 9.72 -0.63 -10.67
CA GLY A 14 8.73 -0.29 -9.63
C GLY A 14 8.89 1.07 -8.90
N TRP A 15 9.65 2.00 -9.48
CA TRP A 15 9.64 3.43 -9.15
C TRP A 15 8.25 4.04 -9.27
N GLY A 16 7.41 3.55 -10.19
CA GLY A 16 6.04 4.03 -10.34
C GLY A 16 5.22 3.94 -9.04
N HIS A 17 5.40 2.87 -8.25
CA HIS A 17 4.68 2.72 -6.98
C HIS A 17 5.14 3.73 -5.92
N TRP A 18 6.42 4.09 -5.90
CA TRP A 18 6.93 5.14 -5.02
C TRP A 18 6.40 6.52 -5.40
N VAL A 19 6.32 6.82 -6.70
CA VAL A 19 5.76 8.09 -7.17
C VAL A 19 4.27 8.18 -6.84
N LEU A 20 3.53 7.10 -7.07
CA LEU A 20 2.10 7.04 -6.76
C LEU A 20 1.84 7.28 -5.27
N SER A 21 2.62 6.63 -4.40
CA SER A 21 2.49 6.75 -2.95
C SER A 21 3.20 7.96 -2.32
N ALA A 22 3.90 8.76 -3.13
CA ALA A 22 4.66 9.92 -2.65
C ALA A 22 3.79 10.92 -1.87
N PRO A 23 2.55 11.26 -2.28
CA PRO A 23 1.73 12.21 -1.54
C PRO A 23 1.49 11.78 -0.09
N ALA A 24 1.04 10.55 0.13
CA ALA A 24 0.80 9.99 1.46
C ALA A 24 2.09 9.90 2.28
N ILE A 25 3.18 9.41 1.67
CA ILE A 25 4.48 9.26 2.34
C ILE A 25 5.05 10.61 2.75
N CYS A 26 4.98 11.62 1.88
CA CYS A 26 5.50 12.96 2.17
C CYS A 26 4.66 13.66 3.24
N PHE A 27 3.33 13.53 3.18
CA PHE A 27 2.44 14.10 4.18
C PHE A 27 2.69 13.52 5.58
N LEU A 28 2.77 12.19 5.67
CA LEU A 28 3.07 11.51 6.94
C LEU A 28 4.50 11.79 7.42
N GLY A 29 5.46 11.88 6.51
CA GLY A 29 6.84 12.26 6.83
C GLY A 29 6.92 13.67 7.40
N TRP A 30 6.20 14.62 6.80
CA TRP A 30 6.11 15.99 7.31
C TRP A 30 5.48 16.02 8.72
N LEU A 31 4.33 15.36 8.91
CA LEU A 31 3.67 15.28 10.22
C LEU A 31 4.55 14.62 11.28
N TRP A 32 5.27 13.56 10.90
CA TRP A 32 6.21 12.89 11.79
C TRP A 32 7.35 13.82 12.21
N LEU A 33 7.94 14.57 11.28
CA LEU A 33 9.04 15.49 11.59
C LEU A 33 8.60 16.61 12.52
N ASP A 34 7.37 17.11 12.39
CA ASP A 34 6.79 18.07 13.33
C ASP A 34 6.68 17.48 14.74
N VAL A 35 6.11 16.27 14.86
CA VAL A 35 5.99 15.57 16.15
C VAL A 35 7.36 15.24 16.74
N PHE A 36 8.30 14.77 15.93
CA PHE A 36 9.65 14.43 16.34
C PHE A 36 10.39 15.68 16.83
N GLY A 37 10.25 16.81 16.14
CA GLY A 37 10.85 18.09 16.56
C GLY A 37 10.32 18.60 17.90
N ILE A 38 9.05 18.34 18.23
CA ILE A 38 8.45 18.69 19.53
C ILE A 38 9.01 17.79 20.65
N LEU A 39 9.24 16.51 20.36
CA LEU A 39 9.69 15.52 21.33
C LEU A 39 11.22 15.44 21.46
N SER A 40 11.96 15.98 20.49
CA SER A 40 13.40 15.81 20.43
C SER A 40 14.10 16.60 21.54
N PRO A 41 15.03 15.97 22.28
CA PRO A 41 15.83 16.65 23.30
C PRO A 41 17.02 17.42 22.71
N PHE A 42 17.33 17.26 21.41
CA PHE A 42 18.51 17.90 20.82
C PHE A 42 18.22 19.35 20.42
N GLN A 43 19.20 20.23 20.60
CA GLN A 43 19.06 21.67 20.28
C GLN A 43 19.42 21.98 18.82
N SER A 44 19.99 21.00 18.10
CA SER A 44 20.45 21.15 16.73
C SER A 44 19.42 20.63 15.73
N ARG A 45 18.71 21.56 15.09
CA ARG A 45 17.76 21.27 14.01
C ARG A 45 18.24 20.30 12.91
N PRO A 46 19.49 20.36 12.39
CA PRO A 46 19.90 19.42 11.35
C PRO A 46 20.02 17.97 11.87
N VAL A 47 20.41 17.79 13.13
CA VAL A 47 20.48 16.45 13.75
C VAL A 47 19.07 15.91 13.97
N ASP A 48 18.15 16.74 14.45
CA ASP A 48 16.74 16.36 14.61
C ASP A 48 16.11 15.94 13.30
N LEU A 49 16.36 16.70 12.23
CA LEU A 49 15.84 16.37 10.91
C LEU A 49 16.37 15.03 10.42
N LEU A 50 17.68 14.79 10.55
CA LEU A 50 18.30 13.54 10.09
C LEU A 50 17.81 12.33 10.89
N LEU A 51 17.76 12.43 12.22
CA LEU A 51 17.24 11.37 13.09
C LEU A 51 15.73 11.17 12.90
N GLY A 52 14.97 12.24 12.72
CA GLY A 52 13.54 12.21 12.42
C GLY A 52 13.25 11.48 11.11
N ILE A 53 13.99 11.77 10.04
CA ILE A 53 13.86 11.06 8.76
C ILE A 53 14.25 9.59 8.93
N LEU A 54 15.37 9.31 9.60
CA LEU A 54 15.84 7.93 9.78
C LEU A 54 14.81 7.10 10.58
N THR A 55 14.30 7.64 11.67
CA THR A 55 13.27 6.99 12.48
C THR A 55 11.96 6.84 11.72
N TYR A 56 11.55 7.84 10.93
CA TYR A 56 10.40 7.73 10.04
C TYR A 56 10.54 6.55 9.08
N VAL A 57 11.69 6.43 8.41
CA VAL A 57 11.92 5.36 7.44
C VAL A 57 11.85 4.00 8.12
N VAL A 58 12.52 3.84 9.26
CA VAL A 58 12.65 2.54 9.95
C VAL A 58 11.38 2.12 10.66
N PHE A 59 10.68 3.04 11.33
CA PHE A 59 9.53 2.72 12.18
C PHE A 59 8.17 2.92 11.51
N ILE A 60 8.11 3.71 10.43
CA ILE A 60 6.85 4.00 9.75
C ILE A 60 6.92 3.51 8.31
N LEU A 61 7.80 4.08 7.48
CA LEU A 61 7.81 3.83 6.04
C LEU A 61 7.95 2.34 5.71
N LEU A 62 9.03 1.69 6.18
CA LEU A 62 9.30 0.28 5.86
C LEU A 62 8.26 -0.68 6.47
N PRO A 63 7.96 -0.66 7.78
CA PRO A 63 7.08 -1.66 8.38
C PRO A 63 5.63 -1.53 7.93
N PHE A 64 5.10 -0.31 7.77
CA PHE A 64 3.71 -0.14 7.33
C PHE A 64 3.53 -0.50 5.87
N GLY A 65 4.44 -0.08 4.99
CA GLY A 65 4.39 -0.48 3.58
C GLY A 65 4.52 -1.99 3.41
N TYR A 66 5.50 -2.62 4.05
CA TYR A 66 5.66 -4.07 3.97
C TYR A 66 4.47 -4.83 4.58
N GLY A 67 3.98 -4.36 5.73
CA GLY A 67 2.82 -4.91 6.43
C GLY A 67 1.56 -4.85 5.58
N ALA A 68 1.28 -3.70 4.96
CA ALA A 68 0.14 -3.52 4.08
C ALA A 68 0.21 -4.43 2.85
N HIS A 69 1.38 -4.53 2.21
CA HIS A 69 1.59 -5.46 1.11
C HIS A 69 1.31 -6.90 1.54
N ARG A 70 1.84 -7.31 2.70
CA ARG A 70 1.60 -8.66 3.23
C ARG A 70 0.12 -8.90 3.53
N LEU A 71 -0.57 -7.90 4.07
CA LEU A 71 -2.00 -7.99 4.39
C LEU A 71 -2.82 -8.20 3.11
N VAL A 72 -2.66 -7.34 2.11
CA VAL A 72 -3.43 -7.43 0.84
C VAL A 72 -3.15 -8.74 0.13
N THR A 73 -1.87 -9.12 -0.01
CA THR A 73 -1.49 -10.35 -0.71
C THR A 73 -1.88 -11.63 0.02
N SER A 74 -2.21 -11.56 1.32
CA SER A 74 -2.72 -12.72 2.08
C SER A 74 -4.17 -13.07 1.71
N PHE A 75 -4.95 -12.11 1.20
CA PHE A 75 -6.36 -12.26 0.84
C PHE A 75 -6.62 -12.04 -0.66
N PRO A 76 -6.01 -12.85 -1.56
CA PRO A 76 -6.13 -12.64 -3.01
C PRO A 76 -7.57 -12.75 -3.52
N GLY A 77 -8.46 -13.48 -2.83
CA GLY A 77 -9.86 -13.58 -3.23
C GLY A 77 -10.66 -12.28 -3.09
N ILE A 78 -10.30 -11.44 -2.10
CA ILE A 78 -10.97 -10.15 -1.85
C ILE A 78 -10.42 -9.08 -2.79
N PHE A 79 -9.11 -9.07 -2.96
CA PHE A 79 -8.40 -8.05 -3.74
C PHE A 79 -8.16 -8.45 -5.20
N GLN A 80 -9.03 -9.28 -5.79
CA GLN A 80 -8.95 -9.68 -7.21
C GLN A 80 -7.54 -10.15 -7.64
N GLN A 81 -6.88 -10.92 -6.78
CA GLN A 81 -5.55 -11.48 -6.99
C GLN A 81 -4.45 -10.40 -7.12
N ALA A 82 -4.65 -9.22 -6.53
CA ALA A 82 -3.63 -8.18 -6.45
C ALA A 82 -2.31 -8.71 -5.88
N GLY A 83 -1.21 -8.46 -6.60
CA GLY A 83 0.13 -8.96 -6.28
C GLY A 83 0.38 -10.41 -6.69
N TRP A 84 -0.53 -11.04 -7.43
CA TRP A 84 -0.39 -12.41 -7.92
C TRP A 84 -0.58 -12.48 -9.44
N THR A 85 0.34 -13.18 -10.09
CA THR A 85 0.19 -13.64 -11.48
C THR A 85 -0.57 -14.94 -11.47
N VAL A 86 -1.64 -14.99 -12.25
CA VAL A 86 -2.49 -16.18 -12.37
C VAL A 86 -1.94 -17.07 -13.49
N GLN A 87 -1.54 -18.28 -13.14
CA GLN A 87 -1.15 -19.31 -14.09
C GLN A 87 -2.22 -20.41 -14.12
N PRO A 88 -3.11 -20.42 -15.13
CA PRO A 88 -4.16 -21.44 -15.22
C PRO A 88 -3.55 -22.83 -15.43
N MET A 89 -4.06 -23.84 -14.72
CA MET A 89 -3.59 -25.22 -14.86
C MET A 89 -4.08 -25.91 -16.13
N GLU A 90 -5.20 -25.43 -16.65
CA GLU A 90 -5.79 -25.89 -17.91
C GLU A 90 -5.58 -24.78 -18.96
N PRO A 91 -5.29 -25.13 -20.23
CA PRO A 91 -5.07 -24.15 -21.27
C PRO A 91 -6.36 -23.35 -21.52
N VAL A 92 -6.34 -22.06 -21.14
CA VAL A 92 -7.41 -21.11 -21.42
C VAL A 92 -7.02 -20.29 -22.64
N LYS A 93 -7.95 -20.15 -23.60
CA LYS A 93 -7.73 -19.26 -24.75
C LYS A 93 -7.49 -17.83 -24.24
N PRO A 94 -6.59 -17.05 -24.85
CA PRO A 94 -6.28 -15.68 -24.40
C PRO A 94 -7.53 -14.81 -24.22
N GLU A 95 -8.52 -14.96 -25.10
CA GLU A 95 -9.79 -14.24 -25.10
C GLU A 95 -10.68 -14.53 -23.87
N GLU A 96 -10.54 -15.73 -23.29
CA GLU A 96 -11.37 -16.20 -22.17
C GLU A 96 -10.72 -15.92 -20.82
N GLN A 97 -9.45 -15.50 -20.79
CA GLN A 97 -8.68 -15.33 -19.55
C GLN A 97 -9.29 -14.29 -18.59
N HIS A 98 -10.00 -13.29 -19.11
CA HIS A 98 -10.62 -12.25 -18.28
C HIS A 98 -12.05 -12.57 -17.83
N ILE A 99 -12.67 -13.60 -18.40
CA ILE A 99 -14.07 -13.98 -18.12
C ILE A 99 -14.11 -15.07 -17.04
N VAL A 100 -13.04 -15.85 -16.92
CA VAL A 100 -13.01 -17.02 -16.03
C VAL A 100 -12.64 -16.63 -14.61
N ARG A 101 -13.45 -17.10 -13.64
CA ARG A 101 -13.10 -17.00 -12.23
C ARG A 101 -12.03 -18.03 -11.86
N TYR A 102 -10.84 -17.54 -11.52
CA TYR A 102 -9.73 -18.37 -11.07
C TYR A 102 -9.78 -18.64 -9.56
N ILE A 103 -9.60 -19.91 -9.19
CA ILE A 103 -9.47 -20.37 -7.82
C ILE A 103 -8.01 -20.79 -7.63
N GLY A 104 -7.29 -20.07 -6.77
CA GLY A 104 -5.89 -20.34 -6.48
C GLY A 104 -5.74 -21.61 -5.64
N THR A 105 -5.17 -22.66 -6.23
CA THR A 105 -4.96 -23.98 -5.59
C THR A 105 -3.62 -24.02 -4.85
N THR A 106 -2.61 -23.38 -5.42
CA THR A 106 -1.26 -23.29 -4.86
C THR A 106 -0.80 -21.83 -4.91
N ARG A 107 -0.04 -21.41 -3.89
CA ARG A 107 0.51 -20.05 -3.79
C ARG A 107 2.01 -20.13 -3.60
N GLU A 108 2.75 -19.57 -4.55
CA GLU A 108 4.21 -19.53 -4.50
C GLU A 108 4.68 -18.08 -4.46
N ARG A 109 5.32 -17.73 -3.33
CA ARG A 109 6.00 -16.44 -3.22
C ARG A 109 7.36 -16.52 -3.87
N ALA A 110 7.72 -15.45 -4.56
CA ALA A 110 9.04 -15.37 -5.14
C ALA A 110 10.08 -15.15 -4.04
N GLU A 111 11.30 -15.61 -4.29
CA GLU A 111 12.42 -15.47 -3.35
C GLU A 111 12.59 -14.02 -2.91
N THR A 112 12.93 -13.85 -1.63
CA THR A 112 13.03 -12.53 -1.03
C THR A 112 14.44 -12.00 -1.18
N ASP A 113 14.59 -10.95 -1.97
CA ASP A 113 15.81 -10.15 -2.08
C ASP A 113 15.54 -8.72 -1.60
N GLY A 114 16.58 -7.98 -1.19
CA GLY A 114 16.47 -6.60 -0.68
C GLY A 114 15.72 -5.67 -1.63
N ARG A 115 15.98 -5.78 -2.94
CA ARG A 115 15.24 -5.03 -3.96
C ARG A 115 13.76 -5.38 -3.97
N ARG A 116 13.41 -6.66 -3.82
CA ARG A 116 12.02 -7.13 -3.78
C ARG A 116 11.32 -6.65 -2.51
N ILE A 117 12.03 -6.55 -1.39
CA ILE A 117 11.48 -5.95 -0.15
C ILE A 117 11.08 -4.50 -0.40
N LEU A 118 11.96 -3.69 -1.00
CA LEU A 118 11.65 -2.29 -1.30
C LEU A 118 10.46 -2.15 -2.26
N LEU A 119 10.37 -3.02 -3.26
CA LEU A 119 9.24 -3.05 -4.19
C LEU A 119 7.92 -3.40 -3.48
N ARG A 120 7.94 -4.40 -2.60
CA ARG A 120 6.78 -4.79 -1.77
C ARG A 120 6.36 -3.63 -0.86
N VAL A 121 7.31 -2.92 -0.25
CA VAL A 121 7.03 -1.72 0.56
C VAL A 121 6.31 -0.65 -0.27
N ALA A 122 6.86 -0.31 -1.44
CA ALA A 122 6.30 0.71 -2.32
C ALA A 122 4.86 0.37 -2.72
N GLN A 123 4.62 -0.87 -3.13
CA GLN A 123 3.30 -1.36 -3.51
C GLN A 123 2.33 -1.39 -2.32
N GLY A 124 2.80 -1.72 -1.13
CA GLY A 124 1.99 -1.67 0.08
C GLY A 124 1.54 -0.26 0.45
N TRP A 125 2.38 0.76 0.22
CA TRP A 125 1.97 2.15 0.40
C TRP A 125 0.90 2.60 -0.59
N VAL A 126 0.96 2.14 -1.84
CA VAL A 126 -0.13 2.35 -2.81
C VAL A 126 -1.44 1.74 -2.28
N TYR A 127 -1.39 0.55 -1.68
CA TYR A 127 -2.57 -0.05 -1.08
C TYR A 127 -3.12 0.74 0.11
N LEU A 128 -2.23 1.27 0.97
CA LEU A 128 -2.63 2.13 2.09
C LEU A 128 -3.28 3.41 1.60
N GLU A 129 -2.73 4.03 0.57
CA GLU A 129 -3.29 5.25 -0.02
C GLU A 129 -4.67 5.02 -0.63
N ILE A 130 -4.84 3.96 -1.43
CA ILE A 130 -6.15 3.56 -1.96
C ILE A 130 -7.14 3.32 -0.81
N GLY A 131 -6.71 2.60 0.22
CA GLY A 131 -7.53 2.36 1.41
C GLY A 131 -7.92 3.65 2.13
N ALA A 132 -6.97 4.57 2.32
CA ALA A 132 -7.22 5.86 2.96
C ALA A 132 -8.21 6.72 2.16
N ILE A 133 -8.09 6.75 0.83
CA ILE A 133 -9.03 7.44 -0.05
C ILE A 133 -10.44 6.84 0.09
N LEU A 134 -10.58 5.52 0.03
CA LEU A 134 -11.87 4.84 0.17
C LEU A 134 -12.51 5.07 1.54
N VAL A 135 -11.74 4.94 2.62
CA VAL A 135 -12.22 5.19 3.99
C VAL A 135 -12.64 6.64 4.15
N SER A 136 -11.85 7.58 3.64
CA SER A 136 -12.18 9.02 3.70
C SER A 136 -13.46 9.32 2.92
N ALA A 137 -13.62 8.76 1.73
CA ALA A 137 -14.84 8.93 0.93
C ALA A 137 -16.08 8.40 1.66
N VAL A 138 -15.98 7.24 2.30
CA VAL A 138 -17.09 6.68 3.10
C VAL A 138 -17.36 7.54 4.34
N ALA A 139 -16.32 8.01 5.02
CA ALA A 139 -16.44 8.87 6.20
C ALA A 139 -17.03 10.25 5.88
N MET A 140 -16.90 10.74 4.65
CA MET A 140 -17.53 11.99 4.22
C MET A 140 -19.06 11.90 4.17
N VAL A 141 -19.65 10.71 4.02
CA VAL A 141 -21.11 10.52 3.99
C VAL A 141 -21.78 10.98 5.29
N PRO A 142 -21.42 10.46 6.48
CA PRO A 142 -22.01 10.94 7.74
C PRO A 142 -21.62 12.40 8.05
N LEU A 143 -20.42 12.85 7.67
CA LEU A 143 -20.01 14.24 7.85
C LEU A 143 -20.89 15.20 7.03
N PHE A 144 -21.25 14.82 5.81
CA PHE A 144 -22.15 15.59 4.95
C PHE A 144 -23.55 15.71 5.57
N PHE A 145 -24.13 14.59 6.04
CA PHE A 145 -25.44 14.62 6.71
C PHE A 145 -25.41 15.47 7.99
N SER A 146 -24.37 15.32 8.80
CA SER A 146 -24.14 16.15 9.99
C SER A 146 -24.06 17.64 9.62
N ALA A 147 -23.27 18.02 8.62
CA ALA A 147 -23.13 19.42 8.20
C ALA A 147 -24.45 20.03 7.71
N VAL A 148 -25.24 19.28 6.95
CA VAL A 148 -26.58 19.70 6.48
C VAL A 148 -27.55 19.86 7.65
N GLU A 149 -27.52 18.95 8.63
CA GLU A 149 -28.35 19.02 9.84
C GLU A 149 -27.96 20.20 10.75
N PHE A 150 -26.67 20.55 10.84
CA PHE A 150 -26.18 21.72 11.57
C PHE A 150 -26.36 23.06 10.82
N GLY A 151 -27.00 23.05 9.64
CA GLY A 151 -27.37 24.27 8.91
C GLY A 151 -26.25 24.88 8.06
N PHE A 152 -25.13 24.18 7.86
CA PHE A 152 -24.15 24.56 6.83
C PHE A 152 -24.74 24.24 5.44
N GLY A 153 -25.54 25.16 4.91
CA GLY A 153 -26.26 24.99 3.64
C GLY A 153 -27.56 25.79 3.53
N ARG A 154 -27.93 26.57 4.56
CA ARG A 154 -28.92 27.65 4.47
C ARG A 154 -28.23 28.99 4.32
#